data_AF-A0A1V4H3P9-F1
#
_entry.id   AF-A0A1V4H3P9-F1
#
_cell.length_a   1.000
_cell.length_b   1.000
_cell.length_c   1.000
_cell.angle_alpha   90.00
_cell.angle_beta   90.00
_cell.angle_gamma   90.00
#
_symmetry.space_group_name_H-M   'P 1'
#
loop_
_entity.id
_entity.type
_entity.pdbx_description
1 polymer ?
#
loop_
_entity_poly.entity_id
_entity_poly.type
_entity_poly.pdbx_seq_one_letter_code
_entity_poly.pdbx_strand_id
1 'polypeptide(L)'
;MKKIVTLSFATLLAISGVMTSQASEAPANAKATTETQAETAIAEAPKAEAKKEAIPEDSAQVKKLIAMYPQLVARIAPVGKVCFDGEECDINITVLAPAVEGVARPGDQLYKAICATCHDAGLVGAPKIGTSDWAPRIAKGKTTLYDHAINGFNAMPARGGADISDDEVKNAVDYIITQSQ
;
A
#
# COMPACT_ATOMS: atom_id res chain seq x y z
N MET A 1 21.53 -2.63 -58.00
CA MET A 1 20.26 -1.94 -58.29
C MET A 1 19.70 -1.47 -56.94
N LYS A 2 20.14 -0.32 -56.38
CA LYS A 2 19.47 1.00 -56.44
C LYS A 2 17.94 0.83 -56.34
N LYS A 3 17.27 1.22 -55.25
CA LYS A 3 17.00 2.62 -54.90
C LYS A 3 16.80 2.85 -53.39
N ILE A 4 17.51 3.86 -52.92
CA ILE A 4 17.27 4.71 -51.74
C ILE A 4 16.05 5.59 -52.04
N VAL A 5 15.14 5.76 -51.08
CA VAL A 5 14.22 6.91 -51.06
C VAL A 5 14.22 7.51 -49.65
N THR A 6 15.09 8.51 -49.49
CA THR A 6 15.00 9.58 -48.51
C THR A 6 13.97 10.60 -49.00
N LEU A 7 13.03 11.01 -48.16
CA LEU A 7 12.36 12.31 -48.31
C LEU A 7 12.25 12.99 -46.94
N SER A 8 12.84 14.17 -46.89
CA SER A 8 12.79 15.18 -45.84
C SER A 8 11.95 16.34 -46.38
N PHE A 9 11.10 16.97 -45.56
CA PHE A 9 11.02 18.43 -45.34
C PHE A 9 9.68 18.92 -44.74
N ALA A 10 9.82 19.89 -43.84
CA ALA A 10 8.98 21.09 -43.62
C ALA A 10 7.65 21.02 -42.84
N THR A 11 7.75 21.41 -41.56
CA THR A 11 7.04 22.52 -40.88
C THR A 11 5.68 23.03 -41.40
N LEU A 12 4.69 23.11 -40.51
CA LEU A 12 3.81 24.30 -40.36
C LEU A 12 3.19 24.41 -38.95
N LEU A 13 3.19 25.64 -38.43
CA LEU A 13 2.61 26.15 -37.17
C LEU A 13 1.06 26.15 -37.14
N ALA A 14 0.48 26.00 -35.94
CA ALA A 14 -0.66 26.78 -35.37
C ALA A 14 -1.07 26.15 -34.00
N ILE A 15 -0.72 26.72 -32.84
CA ILE A 15 -1.40 27.78 -32.05
C ILE A 15 -2.87 27.44 -31.69
N SER A 16 -3.09 26.99 -30.46
CA SER A 16 -4.29 27.12 -29.60
C SER A 16 -3.82 26.69 -28.20
N GLY A 17 -3.74 27.51 -27.16
CA GLY A 17 -4.76 28.38 -26.61
C GLY A 17 -5.24 27.77 -25.28
N VAL A 18 -4.53 28.04 -24.17
CA VAL A 18 -5.05 27.83 -22.81
C VAL A 18 -4.64 29.02 -21.95
N MET A 19 -5.65 29.79 -21.55
CA MET A 19 -5.60 30.77 -20.48
C MET A 19 -5.52 30.03 -19.14
N THR A 20 -4.48 30.27 -18.36
CA THR A 20 -4.51 30.07 -16.90
C THR A 20 -4.31 31.42 -16.24
N SER A 21 -5.42 31.96 -15.74
CA SER A 21 -5.46 33.06 -14.79
C SER A 21 -5.18 32.50 -13.39
N GLN A 22 -4.12 32.99 -12.74
CA GLN A 22 -4.14 33.56 -11.38
C GLN A 22 -2.73 33.61 -10.80
N ALA A 23 -2.19 34.82 -10.75
CA ALA A 23 -1.27 35.24 -9.71
C ALA A 23 -1.92 36.43 -9.01
N SER A 24 -2.12 36.34 -7.71
CA SER A 24 -2.29 37.47 -6.81
C SER A 24 -1.78 37.07 -5.44
N GLU A 25 -0.56 37.50 -5.12
CA GLU A 25 -0.17 37.84 -3.74
C GLU A 25 -1.06 39.00 -3.26
N ALA A 26 -1.54 39.05 -2.02
CA ALA A 26 -0.91 39.57 -0.81
C ALA A 26 -2.06 39.89 0.21
N PRO A 27 -1.87 40.42 1.44
CA PRO A 27 -0.82 40.26 2.45
C PRO A 27 -1.38 40.02 3.89
N ALA A 28 -0.45 39.94 4.85
CA ALA A 28 -0.49 40.52 6.20
C ALA A 28 -1.51 40.06 7.26
N ASN A 29 -0.89 39.56 8.34
CA ASN A 29 -1.37 39.34 9.69
C ASN A 29 -1.51 40.68 10.48
N ALA A 30 -2.58 40.86 11.26
CA ALA A 30 -2.62 41.78 12.40
C ALA A 30 -3.77 41.48 13.41
N LYS A 31 -3.44 40.64 14.40
CA LYS A 31 -3.65 40.79 15.86
C LYS A 31 -4.99 41.30 16.44
N ALA A 32 -5.64 40.36 17.13
CA ALA A 32 -6.26 40.36 18.48
C ALA A 32 -7.32 41.41 18.88
N THR A 33 -8.49 40.92 19.32
CA THR A 33 -9.09 41.26 20.61
C THR A 33 -10.03 40.14 21.10
N THR A 34 -10.12 40.09 22.42
CA THR A 34 -10.60 39.08 23.36
C THR A 34 -12.12 38.88 23.37
N GLU A 35 -12.55 37.85 24.11
CA GLU A 35 -13.89 37.63 24.70
C GLU A 35 -14.91 36.84 23.87
N THR A 36 -14.97 35.53 24.10
CA THR A 36 -16.00 34.92 24.96
C THR A 36 -16.00 33.42 24.72
N GLN A 37 -15.65 32.67 25.76
CA GLN A 37 -15.98 31.26 25.89
C GLN A 37 -17.51 31.15 25.90
N ALA A 38 -18.09 30.86 24.75
CA ALA A 38 -19.43 30.29 24.70
C ALA A 38 -19.28 28.79 24.96
N GLU A 39 -19.32 28.46 26.24
CA GLU A 39 -19.64 27.14 26.77
C GLU A 39 -20.96 26.71 26.11
N THR A 40 -20.86 26.03 24.97
CA THR A 40 -21.96 25.26 24.45
C THR A 40 -21.98 23.99 25.27
N ALA A 41 -22.77 24.03 26.33
CA ALA A 41 -23.23 22.86 27.03
C ALA A 41 -23.69 21.85 25.98
N ILE A 42 -22.84 20.86 25.72
CA ILE A 42 -23.25 19.64 25.04
C ILE A 42 -24.19 19.01 26.05
N ALA A 43 -25.49 19.22 25.83
CA ALA A 43 -26.53 18.52 26.57
C ALA A 43 -26.15 17.04 26.55
N GLU A 44 -25.87 16.52 27.74
CA GLU A 44 -25.59 15.13 27.98
C GLU A 44 -26.77 14.33 27.43
N ALA A 45 -26.58 13.78 26.23
CA ALA A 45 -27.53 12.87 25.63
C ALA A 45 -27.76 11.77 26.68
N PRO A 46 -29.01 11.39 26.99
CA PRO A 46 -29.25 10.34 27.95
C PRO A 46 -28.48 9.13 27.46
N LYS A 47 -27.58 8.62 28.31
CA LYS A 47 -26.87 7.39 28.08
C LYS A 47 -27.94 6.30 28.01
N ALA A 48 -28.46 6.06 26.81
CA ALA A 48 -29.28 4.91 26.54
C ALA A 48 -28.35 3.74 26.79
N GLU A 49 -28.56 3.04 27.90
CA GLU A 49 -27.92 1.77 28.18
C GLU A 49 -28.25 0.87 27.00
N ALA A 50 -27.29 0.77 26.07
CA ALA A 50 -27.34 -0.19 25.00
C ALA A 50 -27.42 -1.54 25.70
N LYS A 51 -28.59 -2.18 25.63
CA LYS A 51 -28.72 -3.58 26.01
C LYS A 51 -27.61 -4.30 25.27
N LYS A 52 -26.72 -4.96 26.03
CA LYS A 52 -25.70 -5.85 25.49
C LYS A 52 -26.44 -6.96 24.76
N GLU A 53 -26.72 -6.74 23.48
CA GLU A 53 -27.33 -7.72 22.61
C GLU A 53 -26.32 -8.84 22.46
N ALA A 54 -26.74 -10.05 22.87
CA ALA A 54 -25.89 -11.21 22.78
C ALA A 54 -25.49 -11.41 21.32
N ILE A 55 -24.21 -11.71 21.07
CA ILE A 55 -23.73 -12.04 19.73
C ILE A 55 -24.64 -13.15 19.17
N PRO A 56 -25.24 -12.97 17.98
CA PRO A 56 -26.11 -13.97 17.39
C PRO A 56 -25.36 -15.30 17.24
N GLU A 57 -25.88 -16.34 17.90
CA GLU A 57 -25.34 -17.69 17.81
C GLU A 57 -25.60 -18.29 16.42
N ASP A 58 -24.65 -19.09 15.93
CA ASP A 58 -24.81 -19.81 14.68
C ASP A 58 -26.06 -20.70 14.71
N SER A 59 -26.85 -20.65 13.63
CA SER A 59 -28.02 -21.50 13.45
C SER A 59 -27.64 -22.99 13.45
N ALA A 60 -28.59 -23.88 13.73
CA ALA A 60 -28.36 -25.33 13.71
C ALA A 60 -27.81 -25.85 12.36
N GLN A 61 -28.25 -25.23 11.25
CA GLN A 61 -27.75 -25.53 9.92
C GLN A 61 -26.28 -25.13 9.76
N VAL A 62 -25.88 -23.97 10.27
CA VAL A 62 -24.49 -23.49 10.24
C VAL A 62 -23.60 -24.39 11.10
N LYS A 63 -24.06 -24.76 12.31
CA LYS A 63 -23.38 -25.71 13.19
C LYS A 63 -23.17 -27.08 12.51
N LYS A 64 -24.18 -27.59 11.81
CA LYS A 64 -24.08 -28.82 11.01
C LYS A 64 -23.07 -28.69 9.87
N LEU A 65 -23.06 -27.55 9.18
CA LEU A 65 -22.12 -27.29 8.09
C LEU A 65 -20.67 -27.23 8.58
N ILE A 66 -20.43 -26.55 9.70
CA ILE A 66 -19.12 -26.48 10.36
C ILE A 66 -18.62 -27.89 10.72
N ALA A 67 -19.49 -28.73 11.28
CA ALA A 67 -19.15 -30.11 11.64
C ALA A 67 -18.82 -31.00 10.42
N MET A 68 -19.45 -30.76 9.27
CA MET A 68 -19.19 -31.52 8.04
C MET A 68 -17.86 -31.14 7.37
N TYR A 69 -17.37 -29.93 7.57
CA TYR A 69 -16.20 -29.41 6.87
C TYR A 69 -15.11 -28.83 7.79
N PRO A 70 -14.56 -29.62 8.74
CA PRO A 70 -13.62 -29.13 9.75
C PRO A 70 -12.34 -28.55 9.14
N GLN A 71 -11.87 -29.12 8.02
CA GLN A 71 -10.66 -28.65 7.32
C GLN A 71 -10.88 -27.32 6.60
N LEU A 72 -12.09 -27.02 6.14
CA LEU A 72 -12.41 -25.71 5.56
C LEU A 72 -12.52 -24.66 6.66
N VAL A 73 -13.19 -24.99 7.76
CA VAL A 73 -13.35 -24.12 8.94
C VAL A 73 -11.99 -23.74 9.52
N ALA A 74 -11.05 -24.69 9.63
CA ALA A 74 -9.70 -24.42 10.12
C ALA A 74 -8.93 -23.42 9.24
N ARG A 75 -9.17 -23.40 7.92
CA ARG A 75 -8.50 -22.48 6.98
C ARG A 75 -9.12 -21.08 6.95
N ILE A 76 -10.39 -20.95 7.34
CA ILE A 76 -11.10 -19.66 7.41
C ILE A 76 -11.16 -19.11 8.84
N ALA A 77 -10.56 -19.80 9.80
CA ALA A 77 -10.49 -19.33 11.18
C ALA A 77 -9.84 -17.93 11.20
N PRO A 78 -10.39 -16.98 11.98
CA PRO A 78 -9.91 -15.63 11.98
C PRO A 78 -8.46 -15.59 12.48
N VAL A 79 -7.59 -14.89 11.75
CA VAL A 79 -6.16 -14.71 12.09
C VAL A 79 -5.93 -13.70 13.22
N GLY A 80 -7.00 -13.07 13.71
CA GLY A 80 -7.00 -12.11 14.81
C GLY A 80 -8.44 -11.81 15.26
N LYS A 81 -8.61 -11.20 16.43
CA LYS A 81 -9.93 -10.79 16.94
C LYS A 81 -10.18 -9.32 16.60
N VAL A 82 -11.41 -8.98 16.23
CA VAL A 82 -11.86 -7.59 16.09
C VAL A 82 -12.44 -7.17 17.43
N CYS A 83 -11.78 -6.25 18.12
CA CYS A 83 -12.31 -5.69 19.36
C CYS A 83 -13.10 -4.41 19.05
N PHE A 84 -14.22 -4.22 19.74
CA PHE A 84 -14.98 -2.99 19.75
C PHE A 84 -14.91 -2.39 21.16
N ASP A 85 -14.70 -1.08 21.25
CA ASP A 85 -14.65 -0.27 22.49
C ASP A 85 -13.65 -0.72 23.57
N GLY A 86 -12.38 -0.29 23.42
CA GLY A 86 -11.48 -0.07 24.55
C GLY A 86 -10.87 -1.30 25.23
N GLU A 87 -11.16 -2.52 24.80
CA GLU A 87 -10.37 -3.70 25.17
C GLU A 87 -9.10 -3.77 24.31
N GLU A 88 -7.94 -3.91 24.96
CA GLU A 88 -6.64 -3.99 24.29
C GLU A 88 -6.64 -5.12 23.26
N CYS A 89 -6.29 -4.77 22.02
CA CYS A 89 -6.36 -5.68 20.91
C CYS A 89 -4.99 -6.31 20.68
N ASP A 90 -4.85 -7.62 20.89
CA ASP A 90 -3.68 -8.42 20.48
C ASP A 90 -3.68 -8.65 18.95
N ILE A 91 -3.85 -7.59 18.16
CA ILE A 91 -3.73 -7.66 16.69
C ILE A 91 -2.31 -7.24 16.34
N ASN A 92 -1.48 -8.20 15.95
CA ASN A 92 -0.20 -7.93 15.31
C ASN A 92 -0.45 -7.48 13.86
N ILE A 93 -1.02 -6.29 13.67
CA ILE A 93 -1.01 -5.68 12.35
C ILE A 93 0.44 -5.28 12.09
N THR A 94 1.09 -5.97 11.14
CA THR A 94 2.39 -5.56 10.62
C THR A 94 2.16 -4.33 9.74
N VAL A 95 1.81 -3.21 10.36
CA VAL A 95 1.82 -1.91 9.69
C VAL A 95 3.28 -1.51 9.58
N LEU A 96 3.67 -1.17 8.36
CA LEU A 96 4.96 -0.55 8.11
C LEU A 96 5.08 0.66 9.04
N ALA A 97 6.11 0.70 9.91
CA ALA A 97 6.32 1.83 10.82
C ALA A 97 6.25 3.15 10.03
N PRO A 98 5.70 4.23 10.62
CA PRO A 98 5.58 5.50 9.91
C PRO A 98 6.93 5.89 9.32
N ALA A 99 6.92 6.26 8.04
CA ALA A 99 8.13 6.71 7.38
C ALA A 99 8.64 7.95 8.13
N VAL A 100 9.88 7.90 8.60
CA VAL A 100 10.55 9.08 9.14
C VAL A 100 11.07 9.86 7.94
N GLU A 101 10.72 11.14 7.83
CA GLU A 101 11.15 11.95 6.69
C GLU A 101 12.68 11.90 6.53
N GLY A 102 13.13 11.61 5.31
CA GLY A 102 14.55 11.50 4.98
C GLY A 102 15.24 10.19 5.39
N VAL A 103 14.54 9.25 6.02
CA VAL A 103 15.11 7.94 6.42
C VAL A 103 14.35 6.80 5.76
N ALA A 104 14.99 6.14 4.78
CA ALA A 104 14.43 4.97 4.13
C ALA A 104 14.41 3.76 5.10
N ARG A 105 13.26 3.07 5.19
CA ARG A 105 13.13 1.86 6.02
C ARG A 105 14.00 0.71 5.49
N PRO A 106 14.40 -0.24 6.36
CA PRO A 106 15.20 -1.39 5.96
C PRO A 106 14.40 -2.35 5.07
N GLY A 107 15.10 -3.03 4.16
CA GLY A 107 14.51 -3.87 3.14
C GLY A 107 13.73 -5.07 3.66
N ASP A 108 14.13 -5.64 4.80
CA ASP A 108 13.45 -6.80 5.39
C ASP A 108 12.06 -6.42 5.95
N GLN A 109 11.92 -5.23 6.52
CA GLN A 109 10.63 -4.71 6.98
C GLN A 109 9.72 -4.40 5.81
N LEU A 110 10.25 -3.74 4.78
CA LEU A 110 9.51 -3.44 3.55
C LEU A 110 9.05 -4.72 2.85
N TYR A 111 9.92 -5.73 2.80
CA TYR A 111 9.58 -7.04 2.26
C TYR A 111 8.39 -7.67 2.99
N LYS A 112 8.48 -7.80 4.32
CA LYS A 112 7.44 -8.44 5.14
C LYS A 112 6.09 -7.75 5.01
N ALA A 113 6.08 -6.42 4.93
CA ALA A 113 4.85 -5.64 4.92
C ALA A 113 4.21 -5.53 3.52
N ILE A 114 4.99 -5.50 2.45
CA ILE A 114 4.49 -5.21 1.09
C ILE A 114 4.76 -6.37 0.13
N CYS A 115 6.02 -6.77 0.01
CA CYS A 115 6.48 -7.64 -1.07
C CYS A 115 6.14 -9.12 -0.85
N ALA A 116 6.14 -9.57 0.40
CA ALA A 116 5.96 -10.95 0.83
C ALA A 116 4.65 -11.56 0.32
N THR A 117 3.57 -10.77 0.27
CA THR A 117 2.25 -11.19 -0.22
C THR A 117 2.32 -11.88 -1.58
N CYS A 118 3.19 -11.41 -2.48
CA CYS A 118 3.38 -12.01 -3.79
C CYS A 118 4.64 -12.89 -3.86
N HIS A 119 5.74 -12.46 -3.24
CA HIS A 119 7.05 -13.08 -3.41
C HIS A 119 7.35 -14.25 -2.46
N ASP A 120 6.56 -14.48 -1.41
CA ASP A 120 6.74 -15.68 -0.56
C ASP A 120 6.23 -16.94 -1.29
N ALA A 121 4.96 -16.89 -1.72
CA ALA A 121 4.29 -18.03 -2.32
C ALA A 121 4.32 -18.05 -3.85
N GLY A 122 4.85 -16.99 -4.49
CA GLY A 122 4.91 -16.83 -5.94
C GLY A 122 3.54 -16.54 -6.55
N LEU A 123 2.75 -15.70 -5.88
CA LEU A 123 1.39 -15.37 -6.30
C LEU A 123 1.41 -14.69 -7.66
N VAL A 124 0.45 -15.03 -8.52
CA VAL A 124 0.33 -14.48 -9.89
C VAL A 124 1.60 -14.68 -10.75
N GLY A 125 2.43 -15.68 -10.42
CA GLY A 125 3.69 -15.94 -11.12
C GLY A 125 4.87 -15.06 -10.69
N ALA A 126 4.76 -14.40 -9.53
CA ALA A 126 5.88 -13.70 -8.92
C ALA A 126 7.05 -14.67 -8.63
N PRO A 127 8.32 -14.26 -8.86
CA PRO A 127 9.46 -15.09 -8.49
C PRO A 127 9.52 -15.25 -6.97
N LYS A 128 9.57 -16.50 -6.51
CA LYS A 128 9.63 -16.81 -5.08
C LYS A 128 10.99 -16.42 -4.52
N ILE A 129 11.02 -15.77 -3.37
CA ILE A 129 12.28 -15.47 -2.67
C ILE A 129 13.03 -16.78 -2.36
N GLY A 130 14.36 -16.78 -2.47
CA GLY A 130 15.19 -17.95 -2.15
C GLY A 130 15.15 -19.09 -3.17
N THR A 131 14.53 -18.91 -4.35
CA THR A 131 14.51 -19.93 -5.40
C THR A 131 15.46 -19.62 -6.55
N SER A 132 15.73 -20.64 -7.38
CA SER A 132 16.54 -20.53 -8.60
C SER A 132 16.00 -19.57 -9.65
N ASP A 133 14.76 -19.09 -9.50
CA ASP A 133 14.13 -18.12 -10.40
C ASP A 133 14.86 -16.77 -10.42
N TRP A 134 15.67 -16.48 -9.38
CA TRP A 134 16.40 -15.23 -9.23
C TRP A 134 17.74 -15.21 -9.95
N ALA A 135 18.40 -16.34 -10.17
CA ALA A 135 19.69 -16.38 -10.88
C ALA A 135 19.65 -15.67 -12.27
N PRO A 136 18.71 -15.99 -13.18
CA PRO A 136 18.64 -15.28 -14.47
C PRO A 136 18.16 -13.83 -14.36
N ARG A 137 17.57 -13.44 -13.22
CA ARG A 137 17.11 -12.06 -12.97
C ARG A 137 18.24 -11.20 -12.44
N ILE A 138 19.00 -11.70 -11.48
CA ILE A 138 20.21 -11.09 -10.93
C ILE A 138 21.26 -10.90 -12.04
N ALA A 139 21.37 -11.86 -12.97
CA ALA A 139 22.26 -11.75 -14.12
C ALA A 139 21.95 -10.55 -15.05
N LYS A 140 20.75 -9.98 -15.01
CA LYS A 140 20.39 -8.76 -15.75
C LYS A 140 20.93 -7.48 -15.09
N GLY A 141 21.37 -7.57 -13.84
CA GLY A 141 21.92 -6.47 -13.07
C GLY A 141 20.91 -5.81 -12.12
N LYS A 142 21.42 -5.28 -11.00
CA LYS A 142 20.59 -4.66 -9.95
C LYS A 142 19.81 -3.44 -10.44
N THR A 143 20.41 -2.61 -11.30
CA THR A 143 19.75 -1.42 -11.87
C THR A 143 18.45 -1.76 -12.59
N THR A 144 18.46 -2.80 -13.43
CA THR A 144 17.26 -3.25 -14.13
C THR A 144 16.20 -3.76 -13.15
N LEU A 145 16.60 -4.47 -12.09
CA LEU A 145 15.65 -4.92 -11.06
C LEU A 145 15.02 -3.75 -10.30
N TYR A 146 15.79 -2.71 -9.99
CA TYR A 146 15.26 -1.50 -9.38
C TYR A 146 14.28 -0.79 -10.31
N ASP A 147 14.63 -0.59 -11.58
CA ASP A 147 13.76 0.09 -12.55
C ASP A 147 12.42 -0.63 -12.71
N HIS A 148 12.44 -1.97 -12.78
CA HIS A 148 11.22 -2.78 -12.85
C HIS A 148 10.40 -2.72 -11.54
N ALA A 149 11.05 -2.70 -10.38
CA ALA A 149 10.34 -2.61 -9.10
C ALA A 149 9.74 -1.22 -8.86
N ILE A 150 10.44 -0.16 -9.26
CA ILE A 150 9.99 1.23 -9.10
C ILE A 150 8.85 1.52 -10.07
N ASN A 151 9.01 1.21 -11.35
CA ASN A 151 8.05 1.57 -12.40
C ASN A 151 6.95 0.51 -12.62
N GLY A 152 7.12 -0.69 -12.06
CA GLY A 152 6.26 -1.84 -12.32
C GLY A 152 6.71 -2.62 -13.56
N PHE A 153 6.40 -3.92 -13.57
CA PHE A 153 6.75 -4.80 -14.67
C PHE A 153 5.84 -6.04 -14.73
N ASN A 154 5.26 -6.32 -15.90
CA ASN A 154 4.27 -7.37 -16.09
C ASN A 154 3.11 -7.22 -15.09
N ALA A 155 2.85 -8.23 -14.26
CA ALA A 155 1.84 -8.22 -13.21
C ALA A 155 2.29 -7.54 -11.91
N MET A 156 3.55 -7.13 -11.79
CA MET A 156 4.07 -6.43 -10.62
C MET A 156 3.73 -4.92 -10.73
N PRO A 157 2.93 -4.36 -9.81
CA PRO A 157 2.62 -2.93 -9.81
C PRO A 157 3.84 -2.07 -9.48
N ALA A 158 3.79 -0.80 -9.88
CA ALA A 158 4.80 0.20 -9.51
C ALA A 158 4.96 0.27 -7.99
N ARG A 159 6.22 0.25 -7.52
CA ARG A 159 6.61 0.24 -6.10
C ARG A 159 5.91 -0.86 -5.26
N GLY A 160 5.55 -1.98 -5.89
CA GLY A 160 4.81 -3.05 -5.20
C GLY A 160 3.38 -2.67 -4.82
N GLY A 161 2.83 -1.59 -5.37
CA GLY A 161 1.49 -1.09 -5.08
C GLY A 161 1.40 -0.27 -3.79
N ALA A 162 2.55 0.15 -3.25
CA ALA A 162 2.63 0.95 -2.03
C ALA A 162 3.14 2.37 -2.33
N ASP A 163 2.76 3.31 -1.47
CA ASP A 163 3.30 4.67 -1.46
C ASP A 163 4.58 4.71 -0.61
N ILE A 164 5.69 4.30 -1.23
CA ILE A 164 7.04 4.26 -0.63
C ILE A 164 8.04 4.97 -1.55
N SER A 165 9.16 5.44 -1.00
CA SER A 165 10.18 6.10 -1.82
C SER A 165 10.95 5.10 -2.69
N ASP A 166 11.61 5.59 -3.75
CA ASP A 166 12.43 4.72 -4.61
C ASP A 166 13.59 4.07 -3.86
N ASP A 167 14.12 4.73 -2.83
CA ASP A 167 15.18 4.17 -2.00
C ASP A 167 14.68 3.03 -1.11
N GLU A 168 13.44 3.13 -0.64
CA GLU A 168 12.78 2.02 0.06
C GLU A 168 12.57 0.83 -0.89
N VAL A 169 12.12 1.08 -2.12
CA VAL A 169 12.01 0.02 -3.14
C VAL A 169 13.35 -0.66 -3.37
N LYS A 170 14.44 0.11 -3.53
CA LYS A 170 15.80 -0.45 -3.70
C LYS A 170 16.23 -1.29 -2.50
N ASN A 171 15.97 -0.84 -1.27
CA ASN A 171 16.25 -1.60 -0.06
C ASN A 171 15.51 -2.96 -0.05
N ALA A 172 14.23 -2.97 -0.43
CA ALA A 172 13.44 -4.20 -0.52
C ALA A 172 13.97 -5.15 -1.61
N VAL A 173 14.34 -4.62 -2.77
CA VAL A 173 14.96 -5.41 -3.86
C VAL A 173 16.29 -6.02 -3.40
N ASP A 174 17.11 -5.25 -2.68
CA ASP A 174 18.39 -5.72 -2.14
C ASP A 174 18.23 -6.84 -1.13
N TYR A 175 17.22 -6.73 -0.27
CA TYR A 175 16.86 -7.80 0.64
C TYR A 175 16.50 -9.08 -0.14
N ILE A 176 15.61 -8.99 -1.13
CA ILE A 176 15.19 -10.15 -1.93
C ILE A 176 16.36 -10.79 -2.66
N ILE A 177 17.23 -9.99 -3.29
CA ILE A 177 18.44 -10.48 -3.97
C ILE A 177 19.37 -11.18 -2.97
N THR A 178 19.56 -10.61 -1.77
CA THR A 178 20.41 -11.21 -0.73
C THR A 178 19.86 -12.55 -0.26
N GLN A 179 18.54 -12.69 -0.13
CA GLN A 179 17.90 -13.96 0.24
C GLN A 179 17.84 -14.99 -0.90
N SER A 180 18.19 -14.61 -2.14
CA SER A 180 18.01 -15.45 -3.34
C SER A 180 19.30 -15.70 -4.11
N GLN A 181 20.45 -15.55 -3.45
CA GLN A 181 21.78 -15.88 -3.96
C GLN A 181 22.23 -17.28 -3.57
#